data_AF-A0A417V009-F1
#
_entry.id   AF-A0A417V009-F1
#
_cell.length_a   1.000
_cell.length_b   1.000
_cell.length_c   1.000
_cell.angle_alpha   90.00
_cell.angle_beta   90.00
_cell.angle_gamma   90.00
#
_symmetry.space_group_name_H-M   'P 1'
#
loop_
_entity.id
_entity.type
_entity.pdbx_description
1 polymer ?
#
loop_
_entity_poly.entity_id
_entity_poly.type
_entity_poly.pdbx_seq_one_letter_code
_entity_poly.pdbx_strand_id
1 'polypeptide(L)' 'MDKAIYVIAKIFDQQGCIAYRCKTINEARCLPGTLQALCEEGVQIVILDEPEIYSEYAPLNKNPQIVA' A
#
# COMPACT_ATOMS: atom_id res chain seq x y z
N MET A 1 2.72 -14.51 16.40
CA MET A 1 3.33 -13.17 16.29
C MET A 1 2.38 -12.31 15.50
N ASP A 2 1.95 -11.18 16.06
CA ASP A 2 1.08 -10.25 15.34
C ASP A 2 1.86 -9.64 14.17
N LYS A 3 1.46 -9.95 12.95
CA LYS A 3 2.04 -9.34 11.75
C LYS A 3 1.62 -7.87 11.69
N ALA A 4 2.59 -6.99 11.43
CA ALA A 4 2.33 -5.57 11.27
C ALA A 4 1.78 -5.29 9.87
N ILE A 5 0.68 -4.55 9.79
CA ILE A 5 0.10 -4.18 8.50
C ILE A 5 0.56 -2.77 8.14
N TYR A 6 0.89 -2.55 6.88
CA TYR A 6 1.34 -1.28 6.32
C TYR A 6 0.44 -0.86 5.17
N VAL A 7 0.20 0.44 5.07
CA VAL A 7 -0.37 1.09 3.89
C VAL A 7 0.73 1.89 3.23
N ILE A 8 0.95 1.62 1.95
CA ILE A 8 1.94 2.31 1.12
C ILE A 8 1.19 3.11 0.06
N ALA A 9 1.45 4.41 -0.02
CA ALA A 9 0.98 5.29 -1.09
C ALA A 9 2.16 5.74 -1.95
N LYS A 10 2.05 5.59 -3.26
CA LYS A 10 3.12 5.90 -4.22
C LYS A 10 2.54 6.51 -5.49
N ILE A 11 3.24 7.46 -6.07
CA ILE A 11 2.92 7.98 -7.41
C ILE A 11 3.62 7.10 -8.46
N PHE A 12 2.88 6.72 -9.51
CA PHE A 12 3.41 5.95 -10.62
C PHE A 12 4.58 6.70 -11.30
N ASP A 13 5.60 5.96 -11.73
CA ASP A 13 6.83 6.50 -12.36
C ASP A 13 7.63 7.55 -11.57
N GLN A 14 7.27 7.82 -10.31
CA GLN A 14 8.03 8.71 -9.42
C GLN A 14 8.79 7.92 -8.35
N GLN A 15 9.96 8.43 -7.98
CA GLN A 15 10.74 7.87 -6.89
C GLN A 15 10.14 8.30 -5.54
N GLY A 16 10.08 7.35 -4.60
CA GLY A 16 9.57 7.58 -3.24
C GLY A 16 8.17 7.02 -3.02
N CYS A 17 7.79 6.91 -1.75
CA CYS A 17 6.48 6.50 -1.27
C CYS A 17 6.27 6.98 0.16
N ILE A 18 5.01 7.08 0.59
CA ILE A 18 4.64 7.29 1.99
C ILE A 18 4.17 5.96 2.54
N ALA A 19 4.71 5.56 3.70
CA ALA A 19 4.36 4.33 4.38
C ALA A 19 3.72 4.64 5.75
N TYR A 20 2.58 4.04 6.02
CA TYR A 20 1.90 4.10 7.32
C TYR A 20 1.79 2.70 7.91
N ARG A 21 2.25 2.51 9.15
CA ARG A 21 2.06 1.26 9.89
C ARG A 21 0.76 1.30 10.68
N CYS A 22 -0.16 0.40 10.38
CA CYS A 22 -1.37 0.22 11.17
C CYS A 22 -1.01 -0.18 12.61
N LYS A 23 -1.67 0.46 13.57
CA LYS A 23 -1.49 0.19 15.01
C LYS A 23 -2.24 -1.06 15.44
N THR A 24 -3.34 -1.37 14.74
CA THR A 24 -4.20 -2.53 15.02
C THR A 24 -4.69 -3.18 13.73
N ILE A 25 -5.11 -4.44 13.82
CA ILE A 25 -5.73 -5.17 12.70
C ILE A 25 -7.07 -4.54 12.30
N ASN A 26 -7.83 -3.99 13.25
CA ASN A 26 -9.12 -3.36 12.96
C ASN A 26 -8.97 -2.11 12.10
N GLU A 27 -7.90 -1.35 12.32
CA GLU A 27 -7.56 -0.22 11.46
C GLU A 27 -7.36 -0.68 10.01
N ALA A 28 -6.54 -1.71 9.80
CA ALA A 28 -6.32 -2.27 8.46
C ALA A 28 -7.59 -2.79 7.77
N ARG A 29 -8.58 -3.28 8.53
CA ARG A 29 -9.85 -3.76 7.97
C ARG A 29 -10.77 -2.64 7.50
N CYS A 30 -10.69 -1.46 8.11
CA CYS A 30 -11.53 -0.32 7.76
C CYS A 30 -10.95 0.51 6.59
N LEU A 31 -9.66 0.35 6.30
CA LEU A 31 -8.96 1.17 5.31
C LEU A 31 -9.30 0.90 3.84
N PRO A 32 -9.51 -0.35 3.35
CA PRO A 32 -9.66 -0.61 1.91
C PRO A 32 -10.76 0.24 1.26
N GLY A 33 -11.96 0.29 1.86
CA GLY A 33 -13.07 1.07 1.31
C GLY A 33 -12.84 2.58 1.32
N THR A 34 -12.12 3.10 2.32
CA THR A 34 -11.78 4.53 2.39
C THR A 34 -10.64 4.88 1.43
N LEU A 35 -9.63 4.03 1.31
CA LEU A 35 -8.50 4.23 0.40
C LEU A 35 -8.96 4.19 -1.06
N GLN A 36 -9.87 3.25 -1.39
CA GLN A 36 -10.49 3.19 -2.71
C GLN A 36 -11.25 4.48 -3.06
N ALA A 37 -11.87 5.14 -2.08
CA ALA A 37 -12.60 6.39 -2.28
C ALA A 37 -11.67 7.63 -2.36
N LEU A 38 -10.44 7.53 -1.84
CA LEU A 38 -9.45 8.62 -1.80
C LEU A 38 -8.35 8.45 -2.85
N CYS A 39 -8.35 7.35 -3.60
CA CYS A 39 -7.37 7.10 -4.64
C CYS A 39 -7.53 8.15 -5.75
N GLU A 40 -6.51 9.00 -5.92
CA GLU A 40 -6.42 9.96 -7.00
C GLU A 40 -5.75 9.35 -8.23
N GLU A 41 -6.03 9.90 -9.42
CA GLU A 41 -5.36 9.45 -10.65
C GLU A 41 -3.83 9.50 -10.51
N GLY A 42 -3.17 8.38 -10.80
CA GLY A 42 -1.72 8.26 -10.74
C GLY A 42 -1.15 7.87 -9.37
N VAL A 43 -1.99 7.76 -8.32
CA VAL A 43 -1.59 7.25 -7.00
C VAL A 43 -1.94 5.78 -6.87
N GLN A 44 -0.95 4.94 -6.57
CA GLN A 44 -1.16 3.55 -6.17
C GLN A 44 -1.11 3.42 -4.66
N ILE A 45 -2.15 2.80 -4.10
CA ILE A 45 -2.23 2.49 -2.68
C ILE A 45 -2.17 0.96 -2.52
N VAL A 46 -1.31 0.46 -1.64
CA VAL A 46 -1.13 -0.97 -1.40
C VAL A 46 -1.12 -1.26 0.09
N ILE A 47 -1.81 -2.33 0.50
CA ILE A 47 -1.81 -2.82 1.88
C ILE A 47 -0.94 -4.07 1.95
N LEU A 48 0.02 -4.10 2.87
CA LEU A 48 1.02 -5.16 3.01
C LEU A 48 1.09 -5.66 4.44
N ASP A 49 1.23 -6.96 4.64
CA ASP A 49 1.58 -7.55 5.94
C ASP A 49 3.09 -7.69 6.15
N GLU A 50 3.90 -7.55 5.09
CA GLU A 50 5.37 -7.65 5.08
C GLU A 50 5.99 -6.60 4.12
N PRO A 51 6.38 -5.41 4.62
CA PRO A 51 6.78 -4.28 3.77
C PRO A 51 8.17 -4.42 3.14
N GLU A 52 9.03 -5.30 3.67
CA GLU A 52 10.39 -5.56 3.16
C GLU A 52 10.37 -6.05 1.70
N ILE A 53 9.29 -6.71 1.29
CA ILE A 53 9.13 -7.23 -0.08
C ILE A 53 8.82 -6.11 -1.08
N TYR A 54 8.23 -4.99 -0.63
CA TYR A 54 7.77 -3.93 -1.51
C TYR A 54 8.80 -2.80 -1.71
N SER A 55 9.79 -2.66 -0.81
CA SER A 55 10.90 -1.71 -0.99
C SER A 55 11.80 -2.05 -2.18
N GLU A 56 11.80 -3.30 -2.63
CA GLU A 56 12.63 -3.78 -3.74
C GLU A 56 11.88 -3.86 -5.09
N TYR A 57 10.57 -3.63 -5.09
CA TYR A 57 9.80 -3.50 -6.34
C TYR A 57 10.09 -2.13 -6.98
N ALA A 58 11.26 -2.00 -7.61
CA ALA A 58 11.35 -1.22 -8.84
C ALA A 58 10.23 -1.74 -9.77
N PRO A 59 9.47 -0.87 -10.45
CA PRO A 59 8.26 -1.27 -11.18
C PRO A 59 8.61 -2.25 -12.30
N LEU A 60 8.65 -3.54 -11.97
CA LEU A 60 8.77 -4.64 -12.90
C LEU A 60 7.39 -4.85 -13.49
N ASN A 61 7.04 -4.08 -14.51
CA ASN A 61 6.13 -4.33 -15.64
C ASN A 61 5.12 -5.52 -15.59
N LYS A 62 4.58 -5.88 -14.43
CA LYS A 62 3.66 -6.98 -14.19
C LYS A 62 2.86 -6.65 -12.93
N ASN A 63 1.61 -6.26 -13.15
CA ASN A 63 0.51 -6.09 -12.19
C ASN A 63 0.85 -6.56 -10.76
N PRO A 64 1.28 -5.65 -9.85
CA PRO A 64 0.95 -5.85 -8.45
C PRO A 64 -0.57 -5.95 -8.39
N GLN A 65 -1.13 -6.82 -7.56
CA GLN A 65 -2.57 -6.86 -7.38
C GLN A 65 -3.01 -5.51 -6.82
N ILE A 66 -3.45 -4.64 -7.72
CA ILE A 66 -3.99 -3.32 -7.44
C ILE A 66 -5.28 -3.60 -6.67
N VAL A 67 -5.21 -3.49 -5.36
CA VAL A 67 -6.42 -3.33 -4.56
C VAL A 67 -6.74 -1.86 -4.70
N ALA A 68 -7.90 -1.59 -5.31
CA ALA A 68 -8.38 -0.27 -5.67
C ALA A 68 -8.29 0.75 -4.52
#